data_AF-H2ZIJ7-F1
#
_entry.id   AF-H2ZIJ7-F1
#
_cell.length_a   1.000
_cell.length_b   1.000
_cell.length_c   1.000
_cell.angle_alpha   90.00
_cell.angle_beta   90.00
_cell.angle_gamma   90.00
#
_symmetry.space_group_name_H-M   'P 1'
#
loop_
_entity.id
_entity.type
_entity.pdbx_description
1 polymer ?
#
loop_
_entity_poly.entity_id
_entity_poly.type
_entity_poly.pdbx_seq_one_letter_code
_entity_poly.pdbx_strand_id
1 'polypeptide(L)'
;CKLAALHRIHIVASIDHINAPLAWDQYKLTRCRWLWNDVTTFAPYTSETSYEGSLLISGAGTGIGARGAALALSGLLHVARSLTSNARGVFRILAEHHLTETEQEEENNEAFSFSELYRICRERFLVNSELTLRAHLTEFVDHKLVNIQKGNDGGEYLSVPLDPTTLKEYLDYDFNQ
;
A
#
# COMPACT_ATOMS: atom_id res chain seq x y z
N CYS A 1 1.99 -11.27 -23.07
CA CYS A 1 3.01 -12.30 -23.37
C CYS A 1 4.11 -11.86 -24.34
N LYS A 2 4.51 -10.57 -24.37
CA LYS A 2 5.58 -10.12 -25.30
C LYS A 2 6.99 -10.53 -24.84
N LEU A 3 7.24 -10.48 -23.54
CA LEU A 3 8.48 -10.91 -22.93
C LEU A 3 8.74 -12.41 -23.09
N ALA A 4 7.70 -13.24 -22.96
CA ALA A 4 7.80 -14.70 -23.07
C ALA A 4 8.26 -15.20 -24.46
N ALA A 5 8.13 -14.38 -25.50
CA ALA A 5 8.52 -14.75 -26.87
C ALA A 5 10.02 -14.53 -27.15
N LEU A 6 10.76 -13.90 -26.23
CA LEU A 6 12.17 -13.57 -26.41
C LEU A 6 13.05 -14.75 -25.96
N HIS A 7 13.97 -15.19 -26.82
CA HIS A 7 14.85 -16.35 -26.54
C HIS A 7 15.79 -16.18 -25.33
N ARG A 8 16.04 -14.94 -24.89
CA ARG A 8 16.93 -14.65 -23.75
C ARG A 8 16.20 -14.56 -22.41
N ILE A 9 14.86 -14.63 -22.41
CA ILE A 9 14.05 -14.50 -21.21
C ILE A 9 13.29 -15.81 -21.01
N HIS A 10 13.54 -16.48 -19.89
CA HIS A 10 12.82 -17.67 -19.48
C HIS A 10 11.87 -17.29 -18.35
N ILE A 11 10.62 -17.76 -18.42
CA ILE A 11 9.58 -17.44 -17.45
C ILE A 11 9.17 -18.72 -16.74
N VAL A 12 9.15 -18.66 -15.41
CA VAL A 12 8.55 -19.65 -14.53
C VAL A 12 7.42 -18.96 -13.78
N ALA A 13 6.27 -19.61 -13.66
CA ALA A 13 5.11 -19.06 -12.99
C ALA A 13 4.35 -20.18 -12.27
N SER A 14 3.78 -19.88 -11.11
CA SER A 14 2.81 -20.71 -10.39
C SER A 14 1.38 -20.19 -10.63
N ILE A 15 0.40 -21.06 -10.45
CA ILE A 15 -1.02 -20.77 -10.68
C ILE A 15 -1.82 -21.51 -9.61
N ASP A 16 -2.58 -20.77 -8.80
CA ASP A 16 -3.38 -21.37 -7.73
C ASP A 16 -4.89 -21.38 -8.06
N HIS A 17 -5.35 -20.45 -8.90
CA HIS A 17 -6.78 -20.31 -9.20
C HIS A 17 -7.26 -21.34 -10.24
N ILE A 18 -8.35 -22.06 -9.94
CA ILE A 18 -8.92 -23.11 -10.82
C ILE A 18 -9.28 -22.60 -12.22
N ASN A 19 -9.75 -21.36 -12.34
CA ASN A 19 -10.11 -20.75 -13.63
C ASN A 19 -8.97 -19.93 -14.27
N ALA A 20 -7.75 -19.99 -13.74
CA ALA A 20 -6.63 -19.22 -14.28
C ALA A 20 -6.35 -19.43 -15.78
N PRO A 21 -6.56 -20.63 -16.37
CA PRO A 21 -6.40 -20.82 -17.82
C PRO A 21 -7.28 -19.90 -18.68
N LEU A 22 -8.40 -19.38 -18.15
CA LEU A 22 -9.26 -18.42 -18.86
C LEU A 22 -8.58 -17.08 -19.13
N ALA A 23 -7.53 -16.72 -18.37
CA ALA A 23 -6.80 -15.47 -18.59
C ALA A 23 -5.99 -15.46 -19.90
N TRP A 24 -5.68 -16.64 -20.46
CA TRP A 24 -4.94 -16.78 -21.70
C TRP A 24 -5.85 -17.11 -22.88
N ASP A 25 -5.89 -16.20 -23.85
CA ASP A 25 -6.39 -16.51 -25.19
C ASP A 25 -5.41 -17.42 -25.95
N GLN A 26 -5.88 -17.99 -27.07
CA GLN A 26 -5.09 -18.89 -27.91
C GLN A 26 -3.77 -18.26 -28.37
N TYR A 27 -3.77 -16.95 -28.66
CA TYR A 27 -2.58 -16.23 -29.09
C TYR A 27 -1.53 -16.13 -27.97
N LYS A 28 -1.95 -15.88 -26.73
CA LYS A 28 -1.09 -15.83 -25.54
C LYS A 28 -0.49 -17.20 -25.23
N LEU A 29 -1.28 -18.28 -25.34
CA LEU A 29 -0.80 -19.66 -25.13
C LEU A 29 0.28 -20.05 -26.13
N THR A 30 0.07 -19.78 -27.43
CA THR A 30 1.06 -20.09 -28.47
C THR A 30 2.38 -19.36 -28.24
N ARG A 31 2.34 -18.15 -27.69
CA ARG A 31 3.54 -17.35 -27.45
C ARG A 31 4.30 -17.71 -26.19
N CYS A 32 3.59 -18.09 -25.13
CA CYS A 32 4.25 -18.49 -23.88
C CYS A 32 4.81 -19.91 -23.94
N ARG A 33 4.27 -20.79 -24.80
CA ARG A 33 4.72 -22.19 -24.95
C ARG A 33 4.88 -22.89 -23.59
N TRP A 34 3.86 -22.79 -22.74
CA TRP A 34 3.89 -23.32 -21.37
C TRP A 34 4.11 -24.83 -21.35
N LEU A 35 4.97 -25.28 -20.43
CA LEU A 35 5.08 -26.68 -20.02
C LEU A 35 4.43 -26.81 -18.64
N TRP A 36 3.34 -27.55 -18.57
CA TRP A 36 2.57 -27.73 -17.34
C TRP A 36 3.22 -28.81 -16.48
N ASN A 37 3.47 -28.48 -15.21
CA ASN A 37 3.95 -29.41 -14.21
C ASN A 37 3.01 -29.33 -13.01
N ASP A 38 2.50 -30.47 -12.57
CA ASP A 38 1.69 -30.57 -11.35
C ASP A 38 2.63 -30.71 -10.14
N VAL A 39 2.49 -29.80 -9.19
CA VAL A 39 3.33 -29.70 -7.99
C VAL A 39 2.44 -29.50 -6.76
N THR A 40 1.56 -30.47 -6.52
CA THR A 40 0.65 -30.47 -5.37
C THR A 40 1.40 -30.84 -4.07
N THR A 41 1.88 -29.84 -3.31
CA THR A 41 2.70 -30.03 -2.09
C THR A 41 1.93 -30.02 -0.77
N PHE A 42 0.66 -29.57 -0.78
CA PHE A 42 -0.16 -29.32 0.43
C PHE A 42 0.49 -28.38 1.46
N ALA A 43 1.49 -27.59 1.05
CA ALA A 43 2.08 -26.58 1.91
C ALA A 43 1.06 -25.46 2.24
N PRO A 44 1.08 -24.88 3.44
CA PRO A 44 0.16 -23.82 3.82
C PRO A 44 0.50 -22.50 3.12
N TYR A 45 -0.51 -21.81 2.60
CA TYR A 45 -0.43 -20.52 1.92
C TYR A 45 -0.28 -19.33 2.89
N THR A 46 0.69 -19.37 3.81
CA THR A 46 0.81 -18.36 4.87
C THR A 46 1.25 -16.99 4.34
N SER A 47 2.05 -16.95 3.26
CA SER A 47 2.53 -15.70 2.68
C SER A 47 1.52 -15.12 1.70
N GLU A 48 0.85 -15.99 0.94
CA GLU A 48 -0.12 -15.65 -0.08
C GLU A 48 -1.42 -15.12 0.56
N THR A 49 -1.86 -15.72 1.68
CA THR A 49 -3.03 -15.24 2.42
C THR A 49 -2.73 -14.09 3.38
N SER A 50 -1.46 -13.72 3.58
CA SER A 50 -1.11 -12.58 4.46
C SER A 50 -1.61 -11.23 3.94
N TYR A 51 -1.85 -11.14 2.63
CA TYR A 51 -2.44 -9.98 1.97
C TYR A 51 -3.96 -10.05 1.89
N GLU A 52 -4.56 -11.19 2.24
CA GLU A 52 -6.01 -11.33 2.36
C GLU A 52 -6.47 -10.95 3.76
N GLY A 53 -7.44 -10.03 3.86
CA GLY A 53 -8.06 -9.69 5.13
C GLY A 53 -8.76 -10.94 5.66
N SER A 54 -8.39 -11.37 6.88
CA SER A 54 -8.97 -12.55 7.51
C SER A 54 -10.49 -12.48 7.47
N LEU A 55 -11.12 -13.45 6.80
CA LEU A 55 -12.58 -13.59 6.71
C LEU A 55 -13.24 -13.70 8.10
N LEU A 56 -12.47 -14.03 9.14
CA LEU A 56 -12.93 -14.09 10.54
C LEU A 56 -13.07 -12.70 11.18
N ILE A 57 -12.45 -11.65 10.63
CA ILE A 57 -12.70 -10.26 11.01
C ILE A 57 -13.98 -9.72 10.35
N SER A 58 -14.47 -10.35 9.26
CA SER A 58 -15.77 -10.03 8.64
C SER A 58 -16.99 -10.56 9.41
N GLY A 59 -16.81 -11.23 10.55
CA GLY A 59 -17.91 -11.73 11.39
C GLY A 59 -18.67 -10.64 12.16
N ALA A 60 -18.09 -9.45 12.31
CA ALA A 60 -18.77 -8.28 12.85
C ALA A 60 -19.24 -7.43 11.67
N GLY A 61 -20.53 -7.51 11.36
CA GLY A 61 -21.11 -7.04 10.11
C GLY A 61 -20.70 -5.62 9.69
N THR A 62 -20.36 -5.47 8.41
CA THR A 62 -20.52 -4.28 7.57
C THR A 62 -20.13 -4.70 6.14
N GLY A 63 -20.76 -4.12 5.13
CA GLY A 63 -20.81 -4.65 3.76
C GLY A 63 -19.48 -4.74 2.99
N ILE A 64 -19.58 -4.85 1.66
CA ILE A 64 -18.48 -5.05 0.70
C ILE A 64 -17.29 -4.08 0.88
N GLY A 65 -17.49 -2.91 1.51
CA GLY A 65 -16.41 -1.97 1.89
C GLY A 65 -15.48 -2.45 3.02
N ALA A 66 -15.97 -3.25 3.98
CA ALA A 66 -15.17 -3.74 5.11
C ALA A 66 -14.09 -4.75 4.67
N ARG A 67 -14.34 -5.49 3.57
CA ARG A 67 -13.34 -6.38 2.96
C ARG A 67 -12.16 -5.59 2.38
N GLY A 68 -12.42 -4.44 1.75
CA GLY A 68 -11.37 -3.56 1.23
C GLY A 68 -10.52 -2.94 2.33
N ALA A 69 -11.16 -2.51 3.43
CA ALA A 69 -10.49 -1.95 4.61
C ALA A 69 -9.55 -2.95 5.29
N ALA A 70 -10.00 -4.19 5.54
CA ALA A 70 -9.17 -5.22 6.17
C ALA A 70 -7.96 -5.66 5.30
N LEU A 71 -8.14 -5.67 3.98
CA LEU A 71 -7.06 -5.89 3.00
C LEU A 71 -6.05 -4.73 3.03
N ALA A 72 -6.55 -3.50 3.05
CA ALA A 72 -5.73 -2.30 3.13
C ALA A 72 -4.94 -2.23 4.44
N LEU A 73 -5.53 -2.61 5.57
CA LEU A 73 -4.85 -2.66 6.87
C LEU A 73 -3.72 -3.69 6.88
N SER A 74 -3.97 -4.91 6.38
CA SER A 74 -2.97 -5.98 6.37
C SER A 74 -1.78 -5.64 5.46
N GLY A 75 -2.07 -5.05 4.28
CA GLY A 75 -1.05 -4.51 3.39
C GLY A 75 -0.26 -3.37 4.03
N LEU A 76 -0.94 -2.43 4.70
CA LEU A 76 -0.32 -1.33 5.40
C LEU A 76 0.58 -1.80 6.55
N LEU A 77 0.13 -2.76 7.37
CA LEU A 77 0.94 -3.36 8.43
C LEU A 77 2.16 -4.11 7.89
N HIS A 78 2.02 -4.78 6.74
CA HIS A 78 3.15 -5.45 6.09
C HIS A 78 4.21 -4.43 5.64
N VAL A 79 3.80 -3.35 4.97
CA VAL A 79 4.71 -2.27 4.55
C VAL A 79 5.29 -1.54 5.75
N ALA A 80 4.50 -1.28 6.80
CA ALA A 80 4.97 -0.61 8.01
C ALA A 80 6.10 -1.38 8.71
N ARG A 81 6.12 -2.72 8.62
CA ARG A 81 7.21 -3.55 9.15
C ARG A 81 8.54 -3.39 8.38
N SER A 82 8.51 -3.02 7.10
CA SER A 82 9.73 -2.74 6.34
C SER A 82 10.25 -1.31 6.52
N LEU A 83 9.40 -0.40 7.01
CA LEU A 83 9.78 0.99 7.26
C LEU A 83 10.66 1.14 8.50
N THR A 84 11.64 2.05 8.43
CA THR A 84 12.45 2.43 9.59
C THR A 84 11.60 3.12 10.67
N SER A 85 12.07 3.15 11.93
CA SER A 85 11.35 3.83 13.03
C SER A 85 11.03 5.29 12.71
N ASN A 86 11.97 6.00 12.07
CA ASN A 86 11.79 7.39 11.71
C ASN A 86 10.78 7.55 10.57
N ALA A 87 10.83 6.68 9.55
CA ALA A 87 9.85 6.67 8.46
C ALA A 87 8.43 6.40 8.98
N ARG A 88 8.26 5.45 9.93
CA ARG A 88 6.98 5.22 10.60
C ARG A 88 6.48 6.46 11.33
N GLY A 89 7.38 7.18 12.02
CA GLY A 89 7.06 8.46 12.67
C GLY A 89 6.60 9.54 11.69
N VAL A 90 7.22 9.63 10.51
CA VAL A 90 6.81 10.58 9.45
C VAL A 90 5.43 10.20 8.92
N PHE A 91 5.19 8.91 8.65
CA PHE A 91 3.88 8.42 8.19
C PHE A 91 2.79 8.63 9.24
N ARG A 92 3.10 8.50 10.53
CA ARG A 92 2.17 8.78 11.63
C ARG A 92 1.69 10.23 11.63
N ILE A 93 2.60 11.20 11.46
CA ILE A 93 2.22 12.63 11.37
C ILE A 93 1.28 12.87 10.19
N LEU A 94 1.59 12.28 9.03
CA LEU A 94 0.73 12.35 7.85
C LEU A 94 -0.66 11.79 8.13
N ALA A 95 -0.72 10.64 8.80
CA ALA A 95 -1.98 9.98 9.14
C ALA A 95 -2.82 10.79 10.14
N GLU A 96 -2.21 11.31 11.20
CA GLU A 96 -2.85 12.18 12.20
C GLU A 96 -3.44 13.44 11.55
N HIS A 97 -2.68 14.08 10.65
CA HIS A 97 -3.14 15.27 9.94
C HIS A 97 -4.33 14.96 9.03
N HIS A 98 -4.24 13.89 8.25
CA HIS A 98 -5.31 13.50 7.33
C HIS A 98 -6.62 13.14 8.06
N LEU A 99 -6.50 12.55 9.25
CA LEU A 99 -7.65 12.23 10.08
C LEU A 99 -8.31 13.48 10.66
N THR A 100 -7.51 14.44 11.10
CA THR A 100 -7.99 15.73 11.60
C THR A 100 -8.72 16.52 10.50
N GLU A 101 -8.18 16.51 9.28
CA GLU A 101 -8.79 17.11 8.09
C GLU A 101 -10.15 16.46 7.76
N THR A 102 -10.26 15.15 7.89
CA THR A 102 -11.51 14.42 7.62
C THR A 102 -12.60 14.71 8.66
N GLU A 103 -12.23 14.99 9.92
CA GLU A 103 -13.18 15.28 11.01
C GLU A 103 -13.68 16.73 11.01
N GLN A 104 -12.93 17.65 10.40
CA GLN A 104 -13.27 19.06 10.27
C GLN A 104 -13.87 19.33 8.88
N GLU A 105 -15.11 18.89 8.64
CA GLU A 105 -15.83 19.01 7.35
C GLU A 105 -16.11 20.46 6.85
N GLU A 106 -15.44 21.50 7.36
CA GLU A 106 -15.80 22.91 7.10
C GLU A 106 -14.72 23.71 6.35
N GLU A 107 -15.01 23.92 5.05
CA GLU A 107 -14.71 25.07 4.17
C GLU A 107 -13.28 25.55 3.92
N ASN A 108 -12.24 25.11 4.64
CA ASN A 108 -10.84 25.43 4.31
C ASN A 108 -9.93 24.20 4.47
N ASN A 109 -10.05 23.23 3.55
CA ASN A 109 -9.06 22.15 3.43
C ASN A 109 -7.75 22.72 2.88
N GLU A 110 -6.91 23.25 3.77
CA GLU A 110 -5.50 23.44 3.47
C GLU A 110 -4.85 22.06 3.33
N ALA A 111 -4.72 21.62 2.08
CA ALA A 111 -4.02 20.40 1.75
C ALA A 111 -2.62 20.43 2.39
N PHE A 112 -2.20 19.30 2.96
CA PHE A 112 -0.98 19.26 3.75
C PHE A 112 0.26 19.49 2.87
N SER A 113 0.91 20.64 3.07
CA SER A 113 2.04 21.05 2.23
C SER A 113 3.34 20.37 2.65
N PHE A 114 4.23 20.13 1.68
CA PHE A 114 5.56 19.58 1.94
C PHE A 114 6.36 20.42 2.95
N SER A 115 6.25 21.75 2.84
CA SER A 115 6.94 22.69 3.74
C SER A 115 6.50 22.52 5.20
N GLU A 116 5.20 22.32 5.42
CA GLU A 116 4.65 22.15 6.77
C GLU A 116 5.00 20.77 7.34
N LEU A 117 4.89 19.71 6.54
CA LEU A 117 5.37 18.38 6.94
C LEU A 117 6.84 18.42 7.34
N TYR A 118 7.70 19.07 6.55
CA TYR A 118 9.11 19.19 6.85
C TYR A 118 9.38 19.93 8.17
N ARG A 119 8.62 21.01 8.43
CA ARG A 119 8.69 21.76 9.70
C ARG A 119 8.41 20.84 10.88
N ILE A 120 7.27 20.13 10.85
CA ILE A 120 6.84 19.25 11.95
C ILE A 120 7.81 18.08 12.13
N CYS A 121 8.24 17.43 11.04
CA CYS A 121 9.19 16.31 11.12
C CYS A 121 10.55 16.73 11.68
N ARG A 122 11.00 17.96 11.40
CA ARG A 122 12.23 18.51 11.96
C ARG A 122 12.08 18.86 13.44
N GLU A 123 10.94 19.40 13.85
CA GLU A 123 10.63 19.67 15.27
C GLU A 123 10.55 18.40 16.11
N ARG A 124 10.06 17.30 15.55
CA ARG A 124 10.03 15.98 16.20
C ARG A 124 11.31 15.16 16.01
N PHE A 125 12.39 15.75 15.47
CA PHE A 125 13.69 15.11 15.22
C PHE A 125 13.63 13.83 14.36
N LEU A 126 12.63 13.69 13.48
CA LEU A 126 12.46 12.52 12.62
C LEU A 126 13.37 12.54 11.38
N VAL A 127 13.62 13.74 10.85
CA VAL A 127 14.43 13.96 9.65
C VAL A 127 15.45 15.07 9.89
N ASN A 128 16.61 14.95 9.25
CA ASN A 128 17.72 15.92 9.39
C ASN A 128 17.85 16.89 8.22
N SER A 129 17.24 16.58 7.08
CA SER A 129 17.34 17.33 5.84
C SER A 129 16.14 17.09 4.93
N GLU A 130 15.88 18.03 4.03
CA GLU A 130 14.82 17.88 3.02
C GLU A 130 15.02 16.62 2.17
N LEU A 131 16.28 16.30 1.84
CA LEU A 131 16.62 15.12 1.05
C LEU A 131 16.18 13.82 1.74
N THR A 132 16.39 13.71 3.06
CA THR A 132 15.94 12.53 3.82
C THR A 132 14.42 12.40 3.84
N LEU A 133 13.69 13.52 3.96
CA LEU A 133 12.24 13.49 3.90
C LEU A 133 11.76 13.07 2.51
N ARG A 134 12.36 13.60 1.43
CA ARG A 134 12.03 13.21 0.05
C ARG A 134 12.30 11.72 -0.21
N ALA A 135 13.36 11.16 0.37
CA ALA A 135 13.62 9.72 0.28
C ALA A 135 12.49 8.89 0.90
N HIS A 136 12.04 9.25 2.12
CA HIS A 136 10.90 8.59 2.77
C HIS A 136 9.60 8.74 1.96
N LEU A 137 9.33 9.94 1.43
CA LEU A 137 8.15 10.16 0.59
C LEU A 137 8.19 9.34 -0.71
N THR A 138 9.36 9.16 -1.30
CA THR A 138 9.53 8.33 -2.51
C THR A 138 9.19 6.87 -2.20
N GLU A 139 9.67 6.35 -1.07
CA GLU A 139 9.34 5.02 -0.57
C GLU A 139 7.82 4.86 -0.34
N PHE A 140 7.16 5.87 0.24
CA PHE A 140 5.70 5.84 0.44
C PHE A 140 4.92 5.86 -0.88
N VAL A 141 5.39 6.60 -1.89
CA VAL A 141 4.78 6.64 -3.22
C VAL A 141 4.95 5.30 -3.94
N ASP A 142 6.13 4.67 -3.84
CA ASP A 142 6.40 3.35 -4.44
C ASP A 142 5.46 2.27 -3.87
N HIS A 143 5.14 2.37 -2.57
CA HIS A 143 4.17 1.51 -1.89
C HIS A 143 2.71 1.98 -2.00
N LYS A 144 2.42 3.06 -2.74
CA LYS A 144 1.08 3.65 -2.91
C LYS A 144 0.41 4.08 -1.60
N LEU A 145 1.19 4.43 -0.59
CA LEU A 145 0.72 4.90 0.70
C LEU A 145 0.42 6.40 0.72
N VAL A 146 1.07 7.17 -0.15
CA VAL A 146 0.94 8.62 -0.24
C VAL A 146 0.92 9.03 -1.71
N ASN A 147 0.09 10.00 -2.04
CA ASN A 147 0.10 10.71 -3.32
C ASN A 147 0.65 12.12 -3.12
N ILE A 148 1.51 12.54 -4.05
CA ILE A 148 2.03 13.91 -4.09
C ILE A 148 1.43 14.60 -5.31
N GLN A 149 0.70 15.69 -5.08
CA GLN A 149 0.10 16.52 -6.11
C GLN A 149 0.75 17.89 -6.11
N LYS A 150 1.06 18.42 -7.31
CA LYS A 150 1.57 19.78 -7.45
C LYS A 150 0.37 20.71 -7.65
N GLY A 151 0.21 21.67 -6.74
CA GLY A 151 -0.84 22.68 -6.85
C GLY A 151 -0.50 23.74 -7.89
N ASN A 152 -1.49 24.57 -8.22
CA ASN A 152 -1.33 25.67 -9.19
C ASN A 152 -0.31 26.72 -8.75
N ASP A 153 -0.08 26.86 -7.44
CA ASP A 153 0.94 27.75 -6.86
C ASP A 153 2.36 27.17 -6.90
N GLY A 154 2.55 25.99 -7.48
CA GLY A 154 3.86 25.30 -7.52
C GLY A 154 4.23 24.59 -6.22
N GLY A 155 3.38 24.67 -5.19
CA GLY A 155 3.51 23.90 -3.95
C GLY A 155 3.23 22.41 -4.14
N GLU A 156 3.92 21.57 -3.37
CA GLU A 156 3.69 20.13 -3.31
C GLU A 156 2.77 19.80 -2.12
N TYR A 157 1.66 19.14 -2.42
CA TYR A 157 0.62 18.75 -1.47
C TYR A 157 0.56 17.22 -1.36
N LEU A 158 0.42 16.72 -0.13
CA LEU A 158 0.42 15.30 0.16
C LEU A 158 -0.99 14.84 0.55
N SER A 159 -1.42 13.69 0.01
CA SER A 159 -2.68 13.04 0.38
C SER A 159 -2.49 11.55 0.60
N VAL A 160 -3.22 10.99 1.57
CA VAL A 160 -3.18 9.56 1.89
C VAL A 160 -4.41 8.89 1.25
N PRO A 161 -4.25 8.01 0.25
CA PRO A 161 -5.37 7.37 -0.44
C PRO A 161 -5.89 6.15 0.33
N LEU A 162 -6.16 6.30 1.63
CA LEU A 162 -6.66 5.24 2.50
C LEU A 162 -7.93 5.68 3.21
N ASP A 163 -8.79 4.72 3.54
CA ASP A 163 -10.02 5.01 4.27
C ASP A 163 -9.70 5.45 5.71
N PRO A 164 -10.37 6.50 6.23
CA PRO A 164 -10.11 7.00 7.58
C PRO A 164 -10.32 5.95 8.68
N THR A 165 -11.20 4.97 8.48
CA THR A 165 -11.39 3.88 9.45
C THR A 165 -10.16 2.97 9.54
N THR A 166 -9.59 2.61 8.39
CA THR A 166 -8.36 1.80 8.31
C THR A 166 -7.17 2.53 8.91
N LEU A 167 -7.10 3.85 8.72
CA LEU A 167 -6.04 4.68 9.26
C LEU A 167 -6.09 4.78 10.79
N LYS A 168 -7.30 4.89 11.37
CA LYS A 168 -7.50 4.82 12.84
C LYS A 168 -7.04 3.47 13.40
N GLU A 169 -7.46 2.37 12.79
CA GLU A 169 -7.06 1.02 13.20
C GLU A 169 -5.53 0.82 13.15
N TYR A 170 -4.87 1.36 12.12
CA TYR A 170 -3.42 1.35 12.01
C TYR A 170 -2.73 2.14 13.13
N LEU A 171 -3.21 3.36 13.42
CA LEU A 171 -2.65 4.19 14.49
C LEU A 171 -2.81 3.53 15.86
N ASP A 172 -3.96 2.91 16.13
CA ASP A 172 -4.21 2.16 17.37
C ASP A 172 -3.29 0.94 17.49
N TYR A 173 -3.00 0.24 16.39
CA TYR A 173 -2.08 -0.89 16.40
C TYR A 173 -0.63 -0.48 16.66
N ASP A 174 -0.16 0.60 16.01
CA ASP A 174 1.22 1.12 16.14
C ASP A 174 1.44 1.82 17.51
N PHE A 175 0.40 2.25 18.21
CA PHE A 175 0.49 2.83 19.56
C PHE A 175 0.64 1.78 20.66
N ASN A 176 0.14 0.56 20.42
CA ASN A 176 0.15 -0.54 21.39
C ASN A 176 1.39 -1.46 21.28
N GLN A 177 2.38 -1.09 20.45
CA GLN A 177 3.67 -1.79 20.28
C GLN A 177 4.83 -0.97 20.85
#